data_AF-A0A5E7Z6D1-F1
#
_entry.id   AF-A0A5E7Z6D1-F1
#
_cell.length_a   1.000
_cell.length_b   1.000
_cell.length_c   1.000
_cell.angle_alpha   90.00
_cell.angle_beta   90.00
_cell.angle_gamma   90.00
#
_symmetry.space_group_name_H-M   'P 1'
#
loop_
_entity.id
_entity.type
_entity.pdbx_description
1 polymer ?
#
loop_
_entity_poly.entity_id
_entity_poly.type
_entity_poly.pdbx_seq_one_letter_code
_entity_poly.pdbx_strand_id
1 'polypeptide(L)'
;MKRIAFSLLAASAAVFAVPVMAQEQIGTIERGTYSCELPGDAAGAVGVAQPQESFTITSASRYSSPQGEGTYLRRGDIVTMTSGPRNGTRYAIEGRGFLRKIENGVPGRLRCVRRPGQ
;
A
#
# COMPACT_ATOMS: atom_id res chain seq x y z
N MET A 1 41.20 62.86 12.79
CA MET A 1 40.68 62.10 13.95
C MET A 1 39.23 62.57 14.14
N LYS A 2 38.16 61.79 13.97
CA LYS A 2 37.76 60.58 14.71
C LYS A 2 36.61 59.92 13.92
N ARG A 3 36.56 58.58 13.95
CA ARG A 3 35.95 57.68 12.96
C ARG A 3 34.42 57.60 13.08
N ILE A 4 33.75 57.59 11.92
CA ILE A 4 32.32 57.30 11.74
C ILE A 4 32.12 55.80 11.98
N ALA A 5 31.37 55.43 13.02
CA ALA A 5 31.01 54.04 13.29
C ALA A 5 29.58 53.76 12.80
N PHE A 6 29.48 53.24 11.58
CA PHE A 6 28.26 52.62 11.05
C PHE A 6 27.93 51.39 11.90
N SER A 7 26.81 51.43 12.61
CA SER A 7 26.26 50.26 13.31
C SER A 7 25.50 49.40 12.31
N LEU A 8 26.03 48.21 12.04
CA LEU A 8 25.46 47.19 11.15
C LEU A 8 24.14 46.65 11.72
N LEU A 9 23.07 46.78 10.94
CA LEU A 9 21.79 46.10 11.15
C LEU A 9 21.96 44.66 10.65
N ALA A 10 22.10 43.69 11.57
CA ALA A 10 22.17 42.27 11.23
C ALA A 10 20.77 41.72 10.93
N ALA A 11 20.45 41.49 9.64
CA ALA A 11 19.23 40.83 9.22
C ALA A 11 19.37 39.30 9.36
N SER A 12 18.70 38.70 10.34
CA SER A 12 18.64 37.25 10.54
C SER A 12 17.69 36.60 9.51
N ALA A 13 18.23 35.92 8.51
CA ALA A 13 17.44 35.10 7.58
C ALA A 13 17.09 33.75 8.24
N ALA A 14 15.83 33.58 8.65
CA ALA A 14 15.32 32.29 9.10
C ALA A 14 15.06 31.37 7.89
N VAL A 15 15.87 30.32 7.73
CA VAL A 15 15.65 29.28 6.73
C VAL A 15 14.60 28.31 7.26
N PHE A 16 13.37 28.39 6.75
CA PHE A 16 12.35 27.39 7.03
C PHE A 16 12.67 26.12 6.25
N ALA A 17 13.11 25.07 6.93
CA ALA A 17 13.21 23.74 6.34
C ALA A 17 11.80 23.19 6.12
N VAL A 18 11.35 23.14 4.87
CA VAL A 18 10.10 22.44 4.53
C VAL A 18 10.38 20.93 4.59
N PRO A 19 9.55 20.13 5.29
CA PRO A 19 9.70 18.69 5.25
C PRO A 19 9.40 18.21 3.82
N VAL A 20 10.41 17.65 3.14
CA VAL A 20 10.18 16.83 1.95
C VAL A 20 9.47 15.56 2.43
N MET A 21 8.18 15.47 2.16
CA MET A 21 7.44 14.22 2.30
C MET A 21 8.02 13.26 1.25
N ALA A 22 8.76 12.25 1.69
CA ALA A 22 9.27 11.22 0.81
C ALA A 22 8.10 10.59 0.06
N GLN A 23 8.01 10.82 -1.26
CA GLN A 23 7.04 10.14 -2.11
C GLN A 23 7.40 8.65 -2.12
N GLU A 24 6.63 7.85 -1.39
CA GLU A 24 6.78 6.41 -1.38
C GLU A 24 6.75 5.86 -2.81
N GLN A 25 7.65 4.91 -3.09
CA GLN A 25 7.84 4.33 -4.41
C GLN A 25 6.53 3.79 -4.98
N ILE A 26 6.12 4.30 -6.14
CA ILE A 26 5.00 3.75 -6.91
C ILE A 26 5.49 2.50 -7.63
N GLY A 27 4.66 1.47 -7.65
CA GLY A 27 5.00 0.25 -8.38
C GLY A 27 3.79 -0.62 -8.65
N THR A 28 4.07 -1.89 -8.92
CA THR A 28 3.08 -2.96 -9.07
C THR A 28 3.38 -4.08 -8.08
N ILE A 29 2.42 -4.97 -7.89
CA ILE A 29 2.62 -6.29 -7.28
C ILE A 29 2.71 -7.35 -8.39
N GLU A 30 3.26 -8.51 -8.06
CA GLU A 30 3.46 -9.58 -9.02
C GLU A 30 2.14 -10.06 -9.64
N ARG A 31 2.18 -10.34 -10.95
CA ARG A 31 1.02 -10.86 -11.69
C ARG A 31 0.65 -12.26 -11.19
N GLY A 32 -0.63 -12.57 -11.06
CA GLY A 32 -1.12 -13.89 -10.64
C GLY A 32 -2.36 -13.81 -9.77
N THR A 33 -2.84 -14.97 -9.33
CA THR A 33 -4.03 -15.08 -8.49
C THR A 33 -3.65 -14.94 -7.03
N TYR A 34 -4.19 -13.95 -6.35
CA TYR A 34 -4.10 -13.78 -4.90
C TYR A 34 -5.28 -14.50 -4.27
N SER A 35 -5.02 -15.71 -3.75
CA SER A 35 -6.01 -16.51 -3.04
C SER A 35 -6.09 -16.03 -1.61
N CYS A 36 -7.26 -15.51 -1.23
CA CYS A 36 -7.48 -14.94 0.09
C CYS A 36 -8.13 -15.96 1.02
N GLU A 37 -7.71 -15.95 2.28
CA GLU A 37 -8.17 -16.85 3.32
C GLU A 37 -8.12 -16.18 4.69
N LEU A 38 -9.03 -16.62 5.56
CA LEU A 38 -8.95 -16.33 6.99
C LEU A 38 -8.07 -17.38 7.67
N PRO A 39 -7.41 -17.05 8.80
CA PRO A 39 -6.75 -18.05 9.62
C PRO A 39 -7.80 -19.07 10.07
N GLY A 40 -7.51 -20.35 9.89
CA GLY A 40 -8.36 -21.41 10.43
C GLY A 40 -8.15 -21.58 11.93
N ASP A 41 -8.60 -22.73 12.43
CA ASP A 41 -8.46 -23.11 13.83
C ASP A 41 -7.40 -24.20 14.01
N ALA A 42 -6.94 -24.38 15.25
CA ALA A 42 -5.89 -25.35 15.58
C ALA A 42 -6.34 -26.82 15.43
N ALA A 43 -7.64 -27.09 15.26
CA ALA A 43 -8.22 -28.42 15.16
C ALA A 43 -8.59 -28.79 13.71
N GLY A 44 -8.39 -27.87 12.75
CA GLY A 44 -8.94 -27.95 11.40
C GLY A 44 -7.98 -27.43 10.32
N ALA A 45 -8.55 -26.85 9.27
CA ALA A 45 -7.78 -26.39 8.11
C ALA A 45 -6.86 -25.21 8.49
N VAL A 46 -5.64 -25.19 7.94
CA VAL A 46 -4.64 -24.12 8.19
C VAL A 46 -5.13 -22.73 7.74
N GLY A 47 -6.07 -22.69 6.80
CA GLY A 47 -6.73 -21.47 6.33
C GLY A 47 -8.13 -21.80 5.80
N VAL A 48 -9.05 -20.86 5.99
CA VAL A 48 -10.43 -20.95 5.47
C VAL A 48 -10.52 -20.05 4.25
N ALA A 49 -10.56 -20.66 3.07
CA ALA A 49 -10.64 -19.95 1.80
C ALA A 49 -11.80 -18.96 1.78
N GLN A 50 -11.53 -17.77 1.26
CA GLN A 50 -12.52 -16.72 1.02
C GLN A 50 -12.52 -16.43 -0.49
N PRO A 51 -13.22 -17.22 -1.31
CA PRO A 51 -13.19 -17.09 -2.76
C PRO A 51 -13.67 -15.70 -3.22
N GLN A 52 -14.69 -15.16 -2.57
CA GLN A 52 -15.19 -13.80 -2.82
C GLN A 52 -14.16 -12.73 -2.46
N GLU A 53 -13.21 -13.03 -1.58
CA GLU A 53 -12.11 -12.12 -1.26
C GLU A 53 -10.94 -12.21 -2.24
N SER A 54 -10.85 -13.28 -3.03
CA SER A 54 -9.73 -13.51 -3.95
C SER A 54 -9.79 -12.60 -5.18
N PHE A 55 -8.63 -12.33 -5.77
CA PHE A 55 -8.51 -11.53 -6.99
C PHE A 55 -7.28 -11.93 -7.81
N THR A 56 -7.27 -11.59 -9.08
CA THR A 56 -6.17 -11.87 -10.00
C THR A 56 -5.63 -10.56 -10.54
N ILE A 57 -4.30 -10.39 -10.51
CA ILE A 57 -3.65 -9.26 -11.18
C ILE A 57 -3.49 -9.59 -12.66
N THR A 58 -4.22 -8.86 -13.51
CA THR A 58 -4.38 -9.14 -14.95
C THR A 58 -3.53 -8.24 -15.85
N SER A 59 -2.93 -7.19 -15.33
CA SER A 59 -1.90 -6.38 -15.98
C SER A 59 -1.22 -5.49 -14.95
N ALA A 60 -0.30 -4.63 -15.40
CA ALA A 60 0.17 -3.54 -14.57
C ALA A 60 -1.02 -2.71 -14.08
N SER A 61 -1.24 -2.68 -12.77
CA SER A 61 -2.25 -1.85 -12.10
C SER A 61 -3.73 -2.23 -12.38
N ARG A 62 -4.01 -3.43 -12.90
CA ARG A 62 -5.39 -3.96 -13.08
C ARG A 62 -5.60 -5.27 -12.34
N TYR A 63 -6.81 -5.46 -11.81
CA TYR A 63 -7.25 -6.71 -11.20
C TYR A 63 -8.59 -7.18 -11.76
N SER A 64 -8.85 -8.49 -11.67
CA SER A 64 -10.17 -9.09 -11.77
C SER A 64 -10.51 -9.82 -10.48
N SER A 65 -11.80 -9.90 -10.15
CA SER A 65 -12.33 -10.57 -8.96
C SER A 65 -13.67 -11.22 -9.32
N PRO A 66 -14.23 -12.10 -8.47
CA PRO A 66 -15.55 -12.67 -8.72
C PRO A 66 -16.66 -11.63 -8.87
N GLN A 67 -16.49 -10.43 -8.30
CA GLN A 67 -17.48 -9.35 -8.38
C GLN A 67 -17.28 -8.42 -9.58
N GLY A 68 -16.17 -8.55 -10.31
CA GLY A 68 -15.82 -7.70 -11.45
C GLY A 68 -14.36 -7.25 -11.46
N GLU A 69 -14.07 -6.30 -12.35
CA GLU A 69 -12.72 -5.81 -12.59
C GLU A 69 -12.50 -4.39 -12.06
N GLY A 70 -11.24 -4.01 -11.89
CA GLY A 70 -10.87 -2.66 -11.52
C GLY A 70 -9.37 -2.42 -11.59
N THR A 71 -8.95 -1.28 -11.08
CA THR A 71 -7.54 -0.87 -11.01
C THR A 71 -7.06 -0.81 -9.57
N TYR A 72 -5.75 -0.90 -9.39
CA TYR A 72 -5.10 -0.71 -8.11
C TYR A 72 -3.88 0.20 -8.25
N LEU A 73 -3.47 0.77 -7.13
CA LEU A 73 -2.24 1.52 -6.97
C LEU A 73 -1.44 0.86 -5.86
N ARG A 74 -0.18 0.50 -6.14
CA ARG A 74 0.79 0.21 -5.09
C ARG A 74 1.63 1.46 -4.83
N ARG A 75 1.77 1.79 -3.54
CA ARG A 75 2.65 2.82 -3.03
C ARG A 75 3.38 2.27 -1.80
N GLY A 76 4.71 2.18 -1.87
CA GLY A 76 5.50 1.51 -0.85
C GLY A 76 5.01 0.08 -0.61
N ASP A 77 4.61 -0.20 0.62
CA ASP A 77 4.10 -1.49 1.07
C ASP A 77 2.56 -1.53 1.17
N ILE A 78 1.87 -0.58 0.55
CA ILE A 78 0.41 -0.52 0.52
C ILE A 78 -0.10 -0.71 -0.91
N VAL A 79 -1.06 -1.62 -1.07
CA VAL A 79 -1.88 -1.76 -2.27
C VAL A 79 -3.26 -1.18 -1.97
N THR A 80 -3.71 -0.25 -2.80
CA THR A 80 -5.07 0.32 -2.71
C THR A 80 -5.80 0.03 -4.00
N MET A 81 -6.98 -0.59 -3.91
CA MET A 81 -7.89 -0.73 -5.03
C MET A 81 -8.51 0.63 -5.33
N THR A 82 -8.30 1.16 -6.52
CA THR A 82 -8.66 2.55 -6.90
C THR A 82 -9.90 2.64 -7.77
N SER A 83 -10.40 1.51 -8.29
CA SER A 83 -11.67 1.43 -9.02
C SER A 83 -12.28 0.03 -8.97
N GLY A 84 -13.48 -0.12 -9.55
CA GLY A 84 -14.23 -1.37 -9.57
C GLY A 84 -14.92 -1.71 -8.25
N PRO A 85 -15.46 -2.94 -8.12
CA PRO A 85 -16.24 -3.37 -6.96
C PRO A 85 -15.50 -3.30 -5.62
N ARG A 86 -14.16 -3.30 -5.65
CA ARG A 86 -13.32 -3.26 -4.46
C ARG A 86 -12.74 -1.89 -4.15
N ASN A 87 -13.19 -0.82 -4.81
CA ASN A 87 -12.65 0.53 -4.62
C ASN A 87 -12.55 0.88 -3.12
N GLY A 88 -11.39 1.41 -2.70
CA GLY A 88 -11.10 1.78 -1.32
C GLY A 88 -10.54 0.63 -0.47
N THR A 89 -10.62 -0.62 -0.94
CA THR A 89 -9.99 -1.74 -0.24
C THR A 89 -8.48 -1.58 -0.25
N ARG A 90 -7.85 -1.79 0.91
CA ARG A 90 -6.41 -1.65 1.10
C ARG A 90 -5.79 -2.94 1.62
N TYR A 91 -4.56 -3.19 1.22
CA TYR A 91 -3.75 -4.32 1.67
C TYR A 91 -2.35 -3.85 2.02
N ALA A 92 -1.81 -4.37 3.13
CA ALA A 92 -0.40 -4.29 3.46
C ALA A 92 0.35 -5.41 2.73
N ILE A 93 1.52 -5.10 2.17
CA ILE A 93 2.46 -6.06 1.61
C ILE A 93 3.35 -6.53 2.76
N GLU A 94 3.15 -7.76 3.22
CA GLU A 94 3.96 -8.38 4.28
C GLU A 94 5.15 -9.17 3.70
N GLY A 95 5.09 -9.47 2.41
CA GLY A 95 6.17 -10.12 1.67
C GLY A 95 5.86 -10.21 0.19
N ARG A 96 6.82 -10.70 -0.59
CA ARG A 96 6.63 -10.93 -2.02
C ARG A 96 5.47 -11.92 -2.23
N GLY A 97 4.39 -11.45 -2.86
CA GLY A 97 3.20 -12.27 -3.08
C GLY A 97 2.38 -12.56 -1.82
N PHE A 98 2.63 -11.88 -0.70
CA PHE A 98 1.91 -12.08 0.55
C PHE A 98 1.32 -10.77 1.05
N LEU A 99 0.00 -10.69 1.07
CA LEU A 99 -0.76 -9.49 1.40
C LEU A 99 -1.65 -9.74 2.62
N ARG A 100 -1.92 -8.69 3.38
CA ARG A 100 -2.93 -8.69 4.45
C ARG A 100 -3.89 -7.54 4.26
N LYS A 101 -5.20 -7.81 4.29
CA LYS A 101 -6.22 -6.77 4.17
C LYS A 101 -6.10 -5.81 5.35
N ILE A 102 -6.19 -4.52 5.08
CA ILE A 102 -6.19 -3.49 6.12
C ILE A 102 -7.63 -3.21 6.52
N GLU A 103 -7.89 -3.31 7.82
CA GLU A 103 -9.18 -3.08 8.44
C GLU A 103 -8.97 -2.09 9.59
N ASN A 104 -9.76 -1.02 9.64
CA ASN A 104 -9.62 0.04 10.65
C ASN A 104 -8.20 0.63 10.75
N GLY A 105 -7.49 0.71 9.61
CA GLY A 105 -6.15 1.29 9.52
C GLY A 105 -5.00 0.35 9.90
N VAL A 106 -5.28 -0.87 10.34
CA VAL A 106 -4.25 -1.86 10.69
C VAL A 106 -4.40 -3.16 9.87
N PRO A 107 -3.34 -3.95 9.67
CA PRO A 107 -3.46 -5.24 9.00
C PRO A 107 -4.36 -6.20 9.80
N GLY A 108 -5.43 -6.69 9.16
CA GLY A 108 -6.46 -7.52 9.74
C GLY A 108 -6.17 -9.03 9.67
N ARG A 109 -7.23 -9.84 9.75
CA ARG A 109 -7.08 -11.31 9.75
C ARG A 109 -6.93 -11.90 8.36
N LEU A 110 -7.60 -11.32 7.36
CA LEU A 110 -7.60 -11.84 6.00
C LEU A 110 -6.23 -11.68 5.35
N ARG A 111 -5.61 -12.80 4.99
CA ARG A 111 -4.36 -12.83 4.21
C ARG A 111 -4.66 -13.28 2.78
N CYS A 112 -3.88 -12.79 1.83
CA CYS A 112 -3.96 -13.17 0.43
C CYS A 112 -2.59 -13.60 -0.07
N VAL A 113 -2.50 -14.84 -0.54
CA VAL A 113 -1.26 -15.46 -1.00
C VAL A 113 -1.29 -15.59 -2.51
N ARG A 114 -0.27 -15.07 -3.17
CA ARG A 114 -0.08 -15.22 -4.60
C ARG A 114 0.16 -16.69 -4.92
N ARG A 115 -0.69 -17.22 -5.79
CA ARG A 115 -0.43 -18.43 -6.57
C ARG A 115 0.14 -17.94 -7.90
N PRO A 116 1.37 -18.33 -8.27
CA PRO A 116 1.84 -18.12 -9.63
C PRO A 116 0.79 -18.72 -10.57
N GLY A 117 0.32 -17.95 -11.54
CA GLY A 117 -0.45 -18.53 -12.64
C GLY A 117 0.44 -19.57 -13.32
N GLN A 118 -0.13 -20.75 -13.61
CA GLN A 118 0.55 -21.72 -14.48
C GLN A 118 0.88 -21.10 -15.84
#